data_AF-A0A7J6BGY5-F1
#
_entry.id   AF-A0A7J6BGY5-F1
#
_cell.length_a   1.000
_cell.length_b   1.000
_cell.length_c   1.000
_cell.angle_alpha   90.00
_cell.angle_beta   90.00
_cell.angle_gamma   90.00
#
_symmetry.space_group_name_H-M   'P 1'
#
loop_
_entity.id
_entity.type
_entity.pdbx_description
1 polymer ?
#
loop_
_entity_poly.entity_id
_entity_poly.type
_entity_poly.pdbx_seq_one_letter_code
_entity_poly.pdbx_strand_id
1 'polypeptide(L)'
;MTRWKMVRLSQLGFFVLLLLVLFLASFTQCRSFKCPDGKPCSDRPPVVLIPGDLGNQLEAKLDKPSVVHYICYKKTTDYFTLWLNLELLVPVAIDCWIDNMRLIYNRTTRSTEAPPGVYIQVPGFGNTSVLEYLDPSKQNVGRYFFNIVQAMVDWGYTRDGDVKGAPYDWRKAPNENKEYFLNLQGMIENMTHTYGSPVVLIAHSMGNMYTLYFLNQQPQAWKDKYIKAFVCLGPPWAGVAKTLRVMASGDNNRIPLISPLTIRTQQRTAVSTAWLFPYAHTWPHDVPLVSTPSANYTVNDYERFFKDIGFEDGWAMRQDTEPLVHALQAPGVPVHCLYGTGIATEEGYYYSMFPNSEPTVVNGDGDGTVNLRSAVQCKRWKAEQKQPVHLLELPGNEHVAMLLNYTTVAYIKDVLLAP
;
A
#
# COMPACT_ATOMS: atom_id res chain seq x y z
N MET A 1 -50.90 -65.48 -16.70
CA MET A 1 -49.65 -64.77 -16.99
C MET A 1 -49.69 -63.40 -16.31
N THR A 2 -48.61 -63.08 -15.56
CA THR A 2 -48.14 -61.73 -15.18
C THR A 2 -49.04 -60.81 -14.34
N ARG A 3 -49.00 -60.97 -13.00
CA ARG A 3 -49.43 -59.95 -12.01
C ARG A 3 -48.35 -59.68 -10.94
N TRP A 4 -47.09 -59.59 -11.36
CA TRP A 4 -45.92 -59.44 -10.45
C TRP A 4 -45.07 -58.17 -10.69
N LYS A 5 -45.54 -57.21 -11.48
CA LYS A 5 -44.72 -56.04 -11.86
C LYS A 5 -45.02 -54.72 -11.14
N MET A 6 -46.04 -54.63 -10.29
CA MET A 6 -46.46 -53.31 -9.75
C MET A 6 -45.83 -52.92 -8.39
N VAL A 7 -45.15 -53.82 -7.69
CA VAL A 7 -44.62 -53.51 -6.33
C VAL A 7 -43.12 -53.13 -6.32
N ARG A 8 -42.37 -53.40 -7.39
CA ARG A 8 -40.92 -53.06 -7.44
C ARG A 8 -40.60 -51.65 -7.96
N LEU A 9 -41.51 -50.98 -8.67
CA LEU A 9 -41.27 -49.60 -9.13
C LEU A 9 -41.46 -48.55 -8.03
N SER A 10 -42.35 -48.79 -7.06
CA SER A 10 -42.58 -47.83 -5.97
C SER A 10 -41.43 -47.81 -4.96
N GLN A 11 -40.84 -48.97 -4.63
CA GLN A 11 -39.68 -49.03 -3.72
C GLN A 11 -38.41 -48.45 -4.34
N LEU A 12 -38.17 -48.67 -5.63
CA LEU A 12 -37.01 -48.10 -6.33
C LEU A 12 -37.14 -46.58 -6.47
N GLY A 13 -38.34 -46.09 -6.80
CA GLY A 13 -38.62 -44.65 -6.85
C GLY A 13 -38.48 -43.97 -5.50
N PHE A 14 -38.89 -44.64 -4.41
CA PHE A 14 -38.74 -44.13 -3.05
C PHE A 14 -37.27 -44.07 -2.61
N PHE A 15 -36.47 -45.09 -2.95
CA PHE A 15 -35.02 -45.10 -2.66
C PHE A 15 -34.25 -44.03 -3.45
N VAL A 16 -34.61 -43.83 -4.73
CA VAL A 16 -34.00 -42.78 -5.56
C VAL A 16 -34.40 -41.39 -5.07
N LEU A 17 -35.65 -41.19 -4.63
CA LEU A 17 -36.11 -39.94 -4.03
C LEU A 17 -35.42 -39.68 -2.68
N LEU A 18 -35.24 -40.71 -1.85
CA LEU A 18 -34.54 -40.59 -0.56
C LEU A 18 -33.04 -40.28 -0.77
N LEU A 19 -32.41 -40.89 -1.76
CA LEU A 19 -31.02 -40.60 -2.15
C LEU A 19 -30.87 -39.20 -2.73
N LEU A 20 -31.83 -38.72 -3.53
CA LEU A 20 -31.86 -37.33 -4.03
C LEU A 20 -32.11 -36.34 -2.91
N VAL A 21 -32.99 -36.64 -1.95
CA VAL A 21 -33.23 -35.80 -0.77
C VAL A 21 -32.04 -35.82 0.18
N LEU A 22 -31.33 -36.95 0.32
CA LEU A 22 -30.07 -37.02 1.08
C LEU A 22 -28.92 -36.30 0.36
N PHE A 23 -28.83 -36.39 -0.98
CA PHE A 23 -27.87 -35.62 -1.78
C PHE A 23 -28.17 -34.12 -1.70
N LEU A 24 -29.43 -33.72 -1.85
CA LEU A 24 -29.87 -32.33 -1.69
C LEU A 24 -29.70 -31.86 -0.24
N ALA A 25 -29.93 -32.72 0.77
CA ALA A 25 -29.69 -32.41 2.17
C ALA A 25 -28.19 -32.22 2.48
N SER A 26 -27.32 -33.02 1.87
CA SER A 26 -25.86 -32.83 1.93
C SER A 26 -25.37 -31.60 1.16
N PHE A 27 -26.14 -31.09 0.20
CA PHE A 27 -25.90 -29.80 -0.46
C PHE A 27 -26.57 -28.60 0.25
N THR A 28 -27.50 -28.83 1.18
CA THR A 28 -28.12 -27.74 1.97
C THR A 28 -27.35 -27.37 3.23
N GLN A 29 -26.26 -28.06 3.55
CA GLN A 29 -25.29 -27.55 4.52
C GLN A 29 -24.18 -26.78 3.81
N CYS A 30 -24.57 -25.77 3.03
CA CYS A 30 -23.72 -24.60 2.87
C CYS A 30 -23.47 -24.08 4.29
N ARG A 31 -22.35 -24.44 4.90
CA ARG A 31 -21.80 -23.66 6.01
C ARG A 31 -21.78 -22.24 5.49
N SER A 32 -22.64 -21.38 6.00
CA SER A 32 -22.51 -19.95 5.80
C SER A 32 -21.13 -19.59 6.35
N PHE A 33 -20.15 -19.36 5.48
CA PHE A 33 -18.85 -18.82 5.85
C PHE A 33 -18.97 -17.38 6.38
N LYS A 34 -20.13 -16.75 6.17
CA LYS A 34 -20.49 -15.47 6.75
C LYS A 34 -20.91 -15.63 8.20
N CYS A 35 -20.23 -14.88 9.05
CA CYS A 35 -20.57 -14.74 10.47
C CYS A 35 -21.96 -14.13 10.60
N PRO A 36 -22.78 -14.56 11.57
CA PRO A 36 -23.99 -13.83 11.94
C PRO A 36 -23.62 -12.43 12.42
N ASP A 37 -24.37 -11.41 12.02
CA ASP A 37 -24.15 -10.03 12.45
C ASP A 37 -24.07 -9.95 13.98
N GLY A 38 -22.96 -9.41 14.49
CA GLY A 38 -22.74 -9.21 15.93
C GLY A 38 -22.33 -10.46 16.72
N LYS A 39 -21.97 -11.59 16.08
CA LYS A 39 -21.40 -12.76 16.77
C LYS A 39 -19.93 -13.00 16.39
N PRO A 40 -19.05 -13.35 17.35
CA PRO A 40 -17.65 -13.61 17.07
C PRO A 40 -17.50 -14.84 16.17
N CYS A 41 -16.80 -14.65 15.06
CA CYS A 41 -16.33 -15.76 14.23
C CYS A 41 -15.08 -16.34 14.88
N SER A 42 -15.27 -17.42 15.64
CA SER A 42 -14.20 -18.12 16.36
C SER A 42 -13.06 -18.61 15.44
N ASP A 43 -13.36 -18.82 14.16
CA ASP A 43 -12.51 -19.66 13.30
C ASP A 43 -11.60 -18.86 12.34
N ARG A 44 -11.70 -17.51 12.27
CA ARG A 44 -10.79 -16.69 11.42
C ARG A 44 -10.55 -15.28 11.99
N PRO A 45 -9.32 -14.74 11.87
CA PRO A 45 -8.99 -13.46 12.46
C PRO A 45 -9.53 -12.27 11.63
N PRO A 46 -9.91 -11.15 12.29
CA PRO A 46 -10.17 -9.90 11.59
C PRO A 46 -8.91 -9.37 10.90
N VAL A 47 -9.08 -8.61 9.81
CA VAL A 47 -7.99 -8.13 8.96
C VAL A 47 -8.08 -6.63 8.74
N VAL A 48 -6.93 -5.96 8.82
CA VAL A 48 -6.77 -4.56 8.42
C VAL A 48 -5.82 -4.48 7.23
N LEU A 49 -6.25 -3.77 6.18
CA LEU A 49 -5.50 -3.53 4.94
C LEU A 49 -4.87 -2.14 4.97
N ILE A 50 -3.55 -2.05 4.80
CA ILE A 50 -2.79 -0.80 4.81
C ILE A 50 -2.19 -0.57 3.41
N PRO A 51 -2.65 0.46 2.66
CA PRO A 51 -2.19 0.69 1.29
C PRO A 51 -0.77 1.26 1.22
N GLY A 52 -0.20 1.27 0.02
CA GLY A 52 1.07 1.92 -0.28
C GLY A 52 0.92 3.37 -0.70
N ASP A 53 2.02 3.94 -1.22
CA ASP A 53 1.98 5.24 -1.88
C ASP A 53 0.98 5.21 -3.05
N LEU A 54 0.24 6.30 -3.24
CA LEU A 54 -0.88 6.38 -4.19
C LEU A 54 -2.03 5.36 -3.95
N GLY A 55 -2.00 4.59 -2.87
CA GLY A 55 -2.79 3.37 -2.71
C GLY A 55 -4.19 3.52 -2.11
N ASN A 56 -4.64 4.76 -1.88
CA ASN A 56 -6.03 5.06 -1.54
C ASN A 56 -6.46 6.40 -2.11
N GLN A 57 -7.78 6.58 -2.23
CA GLN A 57 -8.35 7.84 -2.66
C GLN A 57 -7.99 9.01 -1.75
N LEU A 58 -7.93 10.21 -2.32
CA LEU A 58 -7.89 11.49 -1.60
C LEU A 58 -8.98 12.41 -2.16
N GLU A 59 -9.61 13.18 -1.29
CA GLU A 59 -10.61 14.17 -1.67
C GLU A 59 -10.14 15.58 -1.33
N ALA A 60 -10.59 16.56 -2.12
CA ALA A 60 -10.30 17.96 -1.88
C ALA A 60 -11.54 18.85 -1.96
N LYS A 61 -11.52 19.93 -1.19
CA LYS A 61 -12.44 21.07 -1.28
C LYS A 61 -11.64 22.36 -1.43
N LEU A 62 -12.13 23.28 -2.27
CA LEU A 62 -11.39 24.48 -2.66
C LEU A 62 -12.11 25.77 -2.23
N ASP A 63 -11.32 26.74 -1.77
CA ASP A 63 -11.64 28.15 -1.58
C ASP A 63 -10.36 28.99 -1.74
N LYS A 64 -9.72 28.86 -2.91
CA LYS A 64 -8.39 29.37 -3.21
C LYS A 64 -8.40 30.87 -3.51
N PRO A 65 -7.39 31.63 -3.03
CA PRO A 65 -7.26 33.05 -3.34
C PRO A 65 -6.92 33.31 -4.83
N SER A 66 -6.17 32.41 -5.45
CA SER A 66 -5.71 32.50 -6.84
C SER A 66 -5.61 31.10 -7.46
N VAL A 67 -5.44 31.07 -8.78
CA VAL A 67 -5.25 29.85 -9.57
C VAL A 67 -4.14 30.05 -10.60
N VAL A 68 -3.47 28.95 -10.97
CA VAL A 68 -2.38 28.94 -11.94
C VAL A 68 -2.86 29.09 -13.39
N HIS A 69 -4.10 28.72 -13.67
CA HIS A 69 -4.72 28.83 -15.00
C HIS A 69 -6.21 29.15 -14.87
N TYR A 70 -6.79 29.79 -15.89
CA TYR A 70 -8.21 30.21 -15.87
C TYR A 70 -9.20 29.05 -15.85
N ILE A 71 -8.77 27.85 -16.25
CA ILE A 71 -9.61 26.63 -16.21
C ILE A 71 -9.66 26.01 -14.81
N CYS A 72 -8.77 26.40 -13.90
CA CYS A 72 -8.73 25.81 -12.58
C CYS A 72 -9.85 26.38 -11.71
N TYR A 73 -10.55 25.50 -11.01
CA TYR A 73 -11.56 25.91 -10.04
C TYR A 73 -10.90 26.67 -8.87
N LYS A 74 -11.38 27.89 -8.62
CA LYS A 74 -11.04 28.62 -7.39
C LYS A 74 -11.78 28.08 -6.17
N LYS A 75 -13.04 27.68 -6.36
CA LYS A 75 -13.93 27.29 -5.26
C LYS A 75 -14.78 26.08 -5.65
N THR A 76 -15.00 25.17 -4.71
CA THR A 76 -15.95 24.06 -4.84
C THR A 76 -16.93 24.06 -3.66
N THR A 77 -18.18 23.66 -3.91
CA THR A 77 -19.19 23.55 -2.85
C THR A 77 -18.90 22.34 -1.96
N ASP A 78 -18.64 21.20 -2.61
CA ASP A 78 -18.43 19.90 -1.97
C ASP A 78 -16.99 19.41 -2.17
N TYR A 79 -16.65 18.36 -1.46
CA TYR A 79 -15.44 17.59 -1.71
C TYR A 79 -15.57 16.85 -3.04
N PHE A 80 -14.48 16.76 -3.79
CA PHE A 80 -14.37 15.94 -5.00
C PHE A 80 -13.15 15.02 -4.90
N THR A 81 -13.17 13.90 -5.61
CA THR A 81 -12.03 12.98 -5.70
C THR A 81 -10.85 13.64 -6.40
N LEU A 82 -9.81 13.96 -5.64
CA LEU A 82 -8.54 14.51 -6.13
C LEU A 82 -7.60 13.40 -6.62
N TRP A 83 -7.66 12.23 -6.01
CA TRP A 83 -6.93 11.04 -6.43
C TRP A 83 -7.80 9.79 -6.27
N LEU A 84 -7.88 8.88 -7.24
CA LEU A 84 -7.46 9.02 -8.64
C LEU A 84 -8.61 9.59 -9.48
N ASN A 85 -8.31 10.63 -10.26
CA ASN A 85 -9.22 11.13 -11.28
C ASN A 85 -8.43 11.44 -12.55
N LEU A 86 -8.60 10.60 -13.59
CA LEU A 86 -7.83 10.69 -14.82
C LEU A 86 -8.11 11.98 -15.62
N GLU A 87 -9.30 12.57 -15.48
CA GLU A 87 -9.64 13.85 -16.14
C GLU A 87 -8.81 15.01 -15.59
N LEU A 88 -8.34 14.91 -14.34
CA LEU A 88 -7.46 15.92 -13.74
C LEU A 88 -5.99 15.79 -14.19
N LEU A 89 -5.62 14.71 -14.88
CA LEU A 89 -4.24 14.41 -15.27
C LEU A 89 -3.94 14.70 -16.75
N VAL A 90 -4.93 15.14 -17.54
CA VAL A 90 -4.74 15.51 -18.95
C VAL A 90 -3.95 16.83 -19.08
N PRO A 91 -3.33 17.11 -20.25
CA PRO A 91 -2.59 18.35 -20.47
C PRO A 91 -3.41 19.60 -20.09
N VAL A 92 -2.73 20.60 -19.52
CA VAL A 92 -3.31 21.84 -18.95
C VAL A 92 -4.11 21.62 -17.64
N ALA A 93 -4.95 20.59 -17.55
CA ALA A 93 -5.68 20.28 -16.31
C ALA A 93 -4.75 19.83 -15.17
N ILE A 94 -3.66 19.14 -15.53
CA ILE A 94 -2.64 18.68 -14.58
C ILE A 94 -2.02 19.82 -13.75
N ASP A 95 -1.90 21.04 -14.31
CA ASP A 95 -1.37 22.17 -13.56
C ASP A 95 -2.30 22.58 -12.41
N CYS A 96 -3.63 22.48 -12.63
CA CYS A 96 -4.62 22.67 -11.58
C CYS A 96 -4.55 21.57 -10.52
N TRP A 97 -4.36 20.32 -10.95
CA TRP A 97 -4.20 19.18 -10.04
C TRP A 97 -2.95 19.33 -9.18
N ILE A 98 -1.80 19.68 -9.77
CA ILE A 98 -0.53 19.92 -9.06
C ILE A 98 -0.71 21.03 -8.02
N ASP A 99 -1.31 22.16 -8.38
CA ASP A 99 -1.49 23.29 -7.45
C ASP A 99 -2.45 22.99 -6.29
N ASN A 100 -3.30 21.96 -6.42
CA ASN A 100 -4.16 21.47 -5.34
C ASN A 100 -3.49 20.35 -4.53
N MET A 101 -2.77 19.46 -5.19
CA MET A 101 -2.20 18.24 -4.61
C MET A 101 -0.86 18.49 -3.89
N ARG A 102 -0.11 19.53 -4.27
CA ARG A 102 1.20 19.84 -3.68
C ARG A 102 1.11 20.08 -2.18
N LEU A 103 2.17 19.73 -1.46
CA LEU A 103 2.38 20.15 -0.08
C LEU A 103 3.30 21.37 -0.05
N ILE A 104 3.08 22.26 0.92
CA ILE A 104 3.98 23.36 1.24
C ILE A 104 4.77 22.96 2.47
N TYR A 105 6.10 22.87 2.34
CA TYR A 105 6.98 22.57 3.46
C TYR A 105 7.43 23.85 4.13
N ASN A 106 7.29 23.91 5.46
CA ASN A 106 7.70 25.04 6.26
C ASN A 106 8.97 24.68 7.04
N ARG A 107 10.10 25.30 6.69
CA ARG A 107 11.40 25.06 7.32
C ARG A 107 11.44 25.41 8.81
N THR A 108 10.58 26.33 9.26
CA THR A 108 10.51 26.75 10.67
C THR A 108 9.78 25.71 11.52
N THR A 109 8.63 25.22 11.06
CA THR A 109 7.84 24.23 11.79
C THR A 109 8.28 22.79 11.53
N ARG A 110 9.11 22.56 10.49
CA ARG A 110 9.55 21.24 10.03
C ARG A 110 8.36 20.32 9.71
N SER A 111 7.35 20.89 9.05
CA SER A 111 6.09 20.22 8.73
C SER A 111 5.51 20.71 7.41
N THR A 112 4.51 20.00 6.91
CA THR A 112 3.80 20.31 5.67
C THR A 112 2.34 20.69 5.88
N GLU A 113 1.89 21.62 5.05
CA GLU A 113 0.50 22.05 4.97
C GLU A 113 -0.03 21.97 3.52
N ALA A 114 -1.35 21.90 3.39
CA ALA A 114 -2.00 22.03 2.11
C ALA A 114 -1.90 23.49 1.60
N PRO A 115 -2.02 23.74 0.28
CA PRO A 115 -1.98 25.08 -0.26
C PRO A 115 -3.11 25.96 0.29
N PRO A 116 -2.95 27.31 0.32
CA PRO A 116 -3.98 28.21 0.82
C PRO A 116 -5.33 27.98 0.13
N GLY A 117 -6.37 27.77 0.95
CA GLY A 117 -7.73 27.51 0.47
C GLY A 117 -7.92 26.10 -0.12
N VAL A 118 -7.03 25.14 0.16
CA VAL A 118 -7.21 23.74 -0.23
C VAL A 118 -7.35 22.90 1.03
N TYR A 119 -8.47 22.19 1.14
CA TYR A 119 -8.76 21.29 2.26
C TYR A 119 -8.73 19.86 1.72
N ILE A 120 -7.89 19.00 2.30
CA ILE A 120 -7.73 17.62 1.85
C ILE A 120 -8.18 16.69 2.96
N GLN A 121 -8.92 15.65 2.59
CA GLN A 121 -9.33 14.59 3.48
C GLN A 121 -9.06 13.22 2.88
N VAL A 122 -8.92 12.24 3.77
CA VAL A 122 -8.78 10.82 3.42
C VAL A 122 -10.15 10.18 3.63
N PRO A 123 -10.90 9.85 2.57
CA PRO A 123 -12.20 9.21 2.71
C PRO A 123 -12.06 7.75 3.16
N GLY A 124 -13.15 7.21 3.70
CA GLY A 124 -13.31 5.75 3.82
C GLY A 124 -12.40 5.06 4.84
N PHE A 125 -11.98 5.73 5.92
CA PHE A 125 -11.29 5.03 7.01
C PHE A 125 -12.19 3.94 7.61
N GLY A 126 -11.69 2.70 7.66
CA GLY A 126 -12.46 1.51 8.02
C GLY A 126 -13.21 0.86 6.86
N ASN A 127 -13.27 1.52 5.69
CA ASN A 127 -13.91 1.02 4.47
C ASN A 127 -12.88 0.44 3.49
N THR A 128 -13.21 -0.64 2.77
CA THR A 128 -12.30 -1.23 1.76
C THR A 128 -12.39 -0.57 0.39
N SER A 129 -13.52 0.02 0.01
CA SER A 129 -13.80 0.51 -1.35
C SER A 129 -12.76 1.51 -1.88
N VAL A 130 -12.29 2.43 -1.03
CA VAL A 130 -11.34 3.51 -1.38
C VAL A 130 -9.91 3.01 -1.65
N LEU A 131 -9.59 1.77 -1.27
CA LEU A 131 -8.33 1.09 -1.59
C LEU A 131 -8.53 -0.10 -2.54
N GLU A 132 -9.75 -0.58 -2.72
CA GLU A 132 -10.08 -1.56 -3.77
C GLU A 132 -9.98 -0.92 -5.16
N TYR A 133 -10.55 0.29 -5.31
CA TYR A 133 -10.51 1.10 -6.52
C TYR A 133 -10.07 2.53 -6.21
N LEU A 134 -8.94 2.95 -6.77
CA LEU A 134 -8.41 4.31 -6.67
C LEU A 134 -9.24 5.30 -7.51
N ASP A 135 -9.78 4.85 -8.63
CA ASP A 135 -10.72 5.62 -9.45
C ASP A 135 -12.16 5.20 -9.11
N PRO A 136 -13.02 6.13 -8.64
CA PRO A 136 -14.41 5.84 -8.29
C PRO A 136 -15.25 5.27 -9.43
N SER A 137 -14.84 5.47 -10.70
CA SER A 137 -15.49 4.86 -11.87
C SER A 137 -15.28 3.34 -11.96
N LYS A 138 -14.42 2.77 -11.09
CA LYS A 138 -14.09 1.34 -10.99
C LYS A 138 -13.54 0.72 -12.27
N GLN A 139 -12.91 1.55 -13.10
CA GLN A 139 -12.14 1.09 -14.26
C GLN A 139 -10.94 0.26 -13.82
N ASN A 140 -10.50 -0.66 -14.67
CA ASN A 140 -9.39 -1.57 -14.35
C ASN A 140 -8.09 -0.84 -14.02
N VAL A 141 -7.85 0.34 -14.59
CA VAL A 141 -6.66 1.17 -14.34
C VAL A 141 -6.53 1.56 -12.86
N GLY A 142 -7.65 1.75 -12.16
CA GLY A 142 -7.68 2.11 -10.74
C GLY A 142 -7.76 0.91 -9.79
N ARG A 143 -7.75 -0.32 -10.28
CA ARG A 143 -7.92 -1.51 -9.43
C ARG A 143 -6.64 -1.78 -8.62
N TYR A 144 -6.77 -1.90 -7.31
CA TYR A 144 -5.65 -2.10 -6.39
C TYR A 144 -5.87 -3.27 -5.43
N PHE A 145 -6.49 -3.09 -4.25
CA PHE A 145 -6.77 -4.19 -3.31
C PHE A 145 -7.97 -5.08 -3.67
N PHE A 146 -8.72 -4.75 -4.72
CA PHE A 146 -9.98 -5.44 -5.06
C PHE A 146 -9.85 -6.96 -5.09
N ASN A 147 -8.80 -7.51 -5.71
CA ASN A 147 -8.65 -8.96 -5.85
C ASN A 147 -8.46 -9.66 -4.49
N ILE A 148 -7.66 -9.07 -3.59
CA ILE A 148 -7.47 -9.60 -2.23
C ILE A 148 -8.79 -9.52 -1.45
N VAL A 149 -9.45 -8.36 -1.45
CA VAL A 149 -10.72 -8.18 -0.73
C VAL A 149 -11.79 -9.12 -1.28
N GLN A 150 -11.90 -9.25 -2.60
CA GLN A 150 -12.86 -10.15 -3.22
C GLN A 150 -12.59 -11.62 -2.85
N ALA A 151 -11.33 -12.06 -2.90
CA ALA A 151 -10.96 -13.41 -2.49
C ALA A 151 -11.31 -13.66 -1.00
N MET A 152 -11.06 -12.69 -0.12
CA MET A 152 -11.45 -12.78 1.29
C MET A 152 -12.97 -12.88 1.46
N VAL A 153 -13.74 -12.12 0.69
CA VAL A 153 -15.21 -12.21 0.70
C VAL A 153 -15.68 -13.59 0.24
N ASP A 154 -15.02 -14.17 -0.76
CA ASP A 154 -15.30 -15.54 -1.22
C ASP A 154 -14.93 -16.59 -0.14
N TRP A 155 -14.02 -16.25 0.79
CA TRP A 155 -13.70 -17.06 1.98
C TRP A 155 -14.61 -16.77 3.18
N GLY A 156 -15.58 -15.85 3.04
CA GLY A 156 -16.59 -15.54 4.04
C GLY A 156 -16.43 -14.20 4.76
N TYR A 157 -15.37 -13.43 4.50
CA TYR A 157 -15.20 -12.10 5.07
C TYR A 157 -16.31 -11.14 4.62
N THR A 158 -16.59 -10.14 5.44
CA THR A 158 -17.53 -9.06 5.20
C THR A 158 -16.76 -7.75 5.11
N ARG A 159 -16.79 -7.11 3.92
CA ARG A 159 -16.27 -5.76 3.70
C ARG A 159 -16.78 -4.82 4.78
N ASP A 160 -15.88 -3.97 5.29
CA ASP A 160 -16.16 -2.97 6.32
C ASP A 160 -16.57 -3.57 7.69
N GLY A 161 -16.58 -4.89 7.80
CA GLY A 161 -16.77 -5.65 9.02
C GLY A 161 -15.47 -6.25 9.51
N ASP A 162 -15.25 -7.53 9.23
CA ASP A 162 -14.06 -8.28 9.66
C ASP A 162 -12.87 -8.15 8.70
N VAL A 163 -13.05 -7.45 7.56
CA VAL A 163 -11.96 -6.88 6.75
C VAL A 163 -12.20 -5.38 6.58
N LYS A 164 -11.22 -4.57 7.01
CA LYS A 164 -11.29 -3.10 6.96
C LYS A 164 -10.07 -2.50 6.28
N GLY A 165 -10.26 -1.34 5.64
CA GLY A 165 -9.17 -0.54 5.11
C GLY A 165 -8.69 0.53 6.09
N ALA A 166 -7.39 0.80 6.10
CA ALA A 166 -6.76 1.90 6.84
C ALA A 166 -6.07 2.87 5.87
N PRO A 167 -6.83 3.62 5.04
CA PRO A 167 -6.29 4.64 4.15
C PRO A 167 -5.69 5.81 4.95
N TYR A 168 -4.73 6.51 4.36
CA TYR A 168 -4.05 7.66 4.96
C TYR A 168 -3.62 8.70 3.91
N ASP A 169 -3.11 9.85 4.36
CA ASP A 169 -2.51 10.83 3.46
C ASP A 169 -1.09 10.37 3.12
N TRP A 170 -0.99 9.62 2.03
CA TRP A 170 0.25 8.99 1.55
C TRP A 170 1.29 9.97 1.02
N ARG A 171 0.95 11.26 0.87
CA ARG A 171 1.92 12.31 0.51
C ARG A 171 2.87 12.64 1.65
N LYS A 172 2.44 12.34 2.88
CA LYS A 172 3.17 12.64 4.11
C LYS A 172 3.97 11.43 4.57
N ALA A 173 4.83 11.63 5.56
CA ALA A 173 5.48 10.55 6.31
C ALA A 173 4.78 10.33 7.67
N PRO A 174 5.14 9.29 8.45
CA PRO A 174 4.47 8.96 9.70
C PRO A 174 4.46 10.07 10.76
N ASN A 175 5.50 10.90 10.84
CA ASN A 175 5.61 12.01 11.79
C ASN A 175 4.44 13.02 11.71
N GLU A 176 3.79 13.11 10.55
CA GLU A 176 2.68 14.03 10.30
C GLU A 176 1.31 13.33 10.20
N ASN A 177 1.23 12.02 10.50
CA ASN A 177 0.01 11.21 10.44
C ASN A 177 -0.41 10.68 11.83
N LYS A 178 -0.23 11.47 12.88
CA LYS A 178 -0.49 11.05 14.27
C LYS A 178 -1.94 10.59 14.49
N GLU A 179 -2.91 11.33 13.96
CA GLU A 179 -4.34 10.99 14.08
C GLU A 179 -4.66 9.66 13.41
N TYR A 180 -4.07 9.37 12.25
CA TYR A 180 -4.21 8.09 11.57
C TYR A 180 -3.78 6.92 12.49
N PHE A 181 -2.66 7.04 13.19
CA PHE A 181 -2.18 5.96 14.06
C PHE A 181 -3.06 5.75 15.31
N LEU A 182 -3.64 6.83 15.85
CA LEU A 182 -4.63 6.74 16.93
C LEU A 182 -5.90 6.02 16.45
N ASN A 183 -6.39 6.38 15.27
CA ASN A 183 -7.56 5.75 14.66
C ASN A 183 -7.29 4.28 14.30
N LEU A 184 -6.08 3.96 13.81
CA LEU A 184 -5.64 2.59 13.51
C LEU A 184 -5.61 1.73 14.77
N GLN A 185 -5.01 2.25 15.87
CA GLN A 185 -5.00 1.57 17.16
C GLN A 185 -6.43 1.29 17.65
N GLY A 186 -7.29 2.32 17.66
CA GLY A 186 -8.69 2.16 18.10
C GLY A 186 -9.49 1.18 17.23
N MET A 187 -9.25 1.17 15.91
CA MET A 187 -9.88 0.22 15.00
C MET A 187 -9.44 -1.22 15.29
N ILE A 188 -8.15 -1.46 15.52
CA ILE A 188 -7.60 -2.78 15.85
C ILE A 188 -8.18 -3.30 17.18
N GLU A 189 -8.21 -2.45 18.19
CA GLU A 189 -8.77 -2.79 19.52
C GLU A 189 -10.26 -3.14 19.42
N ASN A 190 -11.03 -2.34 18.67
CA ASN A 190 -12.45 -2.59 18.44
C ASN A 190 -12.68 -3.90 17.66
N MET A 191 -11.95 -4.13 16.57
CA MET A 191 -12.05 -5.37 15.80
C MET A 191 -11.72 -6.59 16.67
N THR A 192 -10.68 -6.50 17.49
CA THR A 192 -10.31 -7.59 18.41
C THR A 192 -11.42 -7.87 19.43
N HIS A 193 -12.03 -6.83 20.00
CA HIS A 193 -13.15 -6.98 20.93
C HIS A 193 -14.40 -7.57 20.25
N THR A 194 -14.74 -7.06 19.07
CA THR A 194 -15.95 -7.46 18.31
C THR A 194 -15.86 -8.90 17.78
N TYR A 195 -14.70 -9.29 17.26
CA TYR A 195 -14.52 -10.59 16.61
C TYR A 195 -13.85 -11.63 17.50
N GLY A 196 -13.36 -11.26 18.69
CA GLY A 196 -12.80 -12.18 19.67
C GLY A 196 -11.42 -12.74 19.30
N SER A 197 -10.74 -12.18 18.29
CA SER A 197 -9.42 -12.61 17.82
C SER A 197 -8.51 -11.41 17.58
N PRO A 198 -7.20 -11.50 17.87
CA PRO A 198 -6.22 -10.53 17.42
C PRO A 198 -6.24 -10.36 15.89
N VAL A 199 -5.87 -9.17 15.41
CA VAL A 199 -5.97 -8.73 14.01
C VAL A 199 -4.75 -9.17 13.21
N VAL A 200 -4.95 -9.57 11.96
CA VAL A 200 -3.87 -9.68 10.96
C VAL A 200 -3.76 -8.37 10.19
N LEU A 201 -2.56 -7.79 10.15
CA LEU A 201 -2.25 -6.61 9.35
C LEU A 201 -1.72 -7.07 8.00
N ILE A 202 -2.29 -6.60 6.90
CA ILE A 202 -1.77 -6.83 5.54
C ILE A 202 -1.44 -5.47 4.95
N ALA A 203 -0.15 -5.24 4.68
CA ALA A 203 0.30 -3.97 4.12
C ALA A 203 1.01 -4.17 2.79
N HIS A 204 0.88 -3.18 1.91
CA HIS A 204 1.54 -3.19 0.60
C HIS A 204 2.47 -1.99 0.43
N SER A 205 3.64 -2.21 -0.19
CA SER A 205 4.60 -1.15 -0.53
C SER A 205 4.91 -0.25 0.68
N MET A 206 4.80 1.07 0.57
CA MET A 206 5.02 2.04 1.65
C MET A 206 4.15 1.78 2.91
N GLY A 207 2.98 1.15 2.78
CA GLY A 207 2.15 0.78 3.92
C GLY A 207 2.87 -0.11 4.92
N ASN A 208 3.85 -0.88 4.45
CA ASN A 208 4.72 -1.68 5.30
C ASN A 208 5.58 -0.82 6.24
N MET A 209 6.10 0.30 5.73
CA MET A 209 6.92 1.24 6.50
C MET A 209 6.07 1.97 7.55
N TYR A 210 4.83 2.35 7.18
CA TYR A 210 3.83 2.89 8.11
C TYR A 210 3.48 1.88 9.22
N THR A 211 3.26 0.63 8.84
CA THR A 211 2.93 -0.44 9.78
C THR A 211 4.09 -0.74 10.72
N LEU A 212 5.33 -0.76 10.23
CA LEU A 212 6.53 -0.94 11.05
C LEU A 212 6.69 0.21 12.05
N TYR A 213 6.59 1.46 11.57
CA TYR A 213 6.62 2.64 12.44
C TYR A 213 5.57 2.51 13.55
N PHE A 214 4.31 2.20 13.20
CA PHE A 214 3.23 2.00 14.17
C PHE A 214 3.58 0.94 15.21
N LEU A 215 3.99 -0.25 14.79
CA LEU A 215 4.31 -1.37 15.69
C LEU A 215 5.54 -1.08 16.58
N ASN A 216 6.49 -0.26 16.13
CA ASN A 216 7.61 0.17 16.98
C ASN A 216 7.18 1.17 18.07
N GLN A 217 6.06 1.88 17.90
CA GLN A 217 5.50 2.75 18.94
C GLN A 217 4.59 2.03 19.94
N GLN A 218 4.15 0.81 19.63
CA GLN A 218 3.26 0.05 20.50
C GLN A 218 4.02 -0.78 21.54
N PRO A 219 3.60 -0.79 22.82
CA PRO A 219 4.16 -1.68 23.82
C PRO A 219 4.06 -3.15 23.40
N GLN A 220 5.06 -3.96 23.75
CA GLN A 220 5.06 -5.39 23.38
C GLN A 220 3.80 -6.12 23.88
N ALA A 221 3.35 -5.83 25.11
CA ALA A 221 2.12 -6.40 25.66
C ALA A 221 0.86 -6.03 24.86
N TRP A 222 0.82 -4.84 24.24
CA TRP A 222 -0.27 -4.46 23.35
C TRP A 222 -0.23 -5.30 22.07
N LYS A 223 0.95 -5.43 21.46
CA LYS A 223 1.14 -6.22 20.24
C LYS A 223 0.78 -7.69 20.45
N ASP A 224 1.24 -8.28 21.56
CA ASP A 224 0.93 -9.68 21.92
C ASP A 224 -0.58 -9.92 22.11
N LYS A 225 -1.33 -8.88 22.52
CA LYS A 225 -2.77 -8.97 22.73
C LYS A 225 -3.58 -8.74 21.45
N TYR A 226 -3.17 -7.81 20.60
CA TYR A 226 -4.00 -7.27 19.53
C TYR A 226 -3.56 -7.65 18.13
N ILE A 227 -2.32 -8.12 17.93
CA ILE A 227 -1.78 -8.43 16.62
C ILE A 227 -1.50 -9.93 16.49
N LYS A 228 -2.19 -10.59 15.57
CA LYS A 228 -1.98 -12.01 15.25
C LYS A 228 -0.77 -12.19 14.34
N ALA A 229 -0.68 -11.41 13.27
CA ALA A 229 0.42 -11.47 12.30
C ALA A 229 0.50 -10.18 11.47
N PHE A 230 1.65 -9.96 10.88
CA PHE A 230 1.91 -8.90 9.91
C PHE A 230 2.36 -9.51 8.57
N VAL A 231 1.52 -9.39 7.54
CA VAL A 231 1.79 -9.82 6.17
C VAL A 231 2.26 -8.62 5.36
N CYS A 232 3.51 -8.67 4.91
CA CYS A 232 4.18 -7.60 4.18
C CYS A 232 4.24 -7.94 2.71
N LEU A 233 3.62 -7.13 1.85
CA LEU A 233 3.64 -7.30 0.39
C LEU A 233 4.54 -6.24 -0.25
N GLY A 234 5.65 -6.66 -0.87
CA GLY A 234 6.59 -5.76 -1.57
C GLY A 234 7.15 -4.63 -0.70
N PRO A 235 7.70 -4.89 0.50
CA PRO A 235 8.08 -3.83 1.41
C PRO A 235 9.39 -3.11 1.02
N PRO A 236 9.42 -1.77 0.92
CA PRO A 236 10.64 -1.00 0.63
C PRO A 236 11.44 -0.68 1.90
N TRP A 237 11.82 -1.70 2.69
CA TRP A 237 12.40 -1.50 4.03
C TRP A 237 13.60 -0.54 4.07
N ALA A 238 14.48 -0.60 3.07
CA ALA A 238 15.65 0.25 2.98
C ALA A 238 15.53 1.32 1.90
N GLY A 239 14.30 1.75 1.58
CA GLY A 239 14.02 2.68 0.49
C GLY A 239 14.19 2.04 -0.90
N VAL A 240 13.99 2.84 -1.95
CA VAL A 240 14.07 2.40 -3.35
C VAL A 240 14.85 3.42 -4.19
N ALA A 241 15.70 2.94 -5.11
CA ALA A 241 16.53 3.84 -5.92
C ALA A 241 15.70 4.77 -6.84
N LYS A 242 14.52 4.31 -7.29
CA LYS A 242 13.56 5.10 -8.10
C LYS A 242 13.28 6.50 -7.55
N THR A 243 13.28 6.68 -6.24
CA THR A 243 13.04 7.99 -5.62
C THR A 243 14.03 9.08 -6.07
N LEU A 244 15.27 8.70 -6.42
CA LEU A 244 16.28 9.65 -6.89
C LEU A 244 15.95 10.18 -8.29
N ARG A 245 15.51 9.31 -9.21
CA ARG A 245 15.03 9.72 -10.53
C ARG A 245 13.76 10.58 -10.42
N VAL A 246 12.81 10.17 -9.56
CA VAL A 246 11.59 10.93 -9.27
C VAL A 246 11.93 12.35 -8.80
N MET A 247 12.86 12.51 -7.86
CA MET A 247 13.27 13.83 -7.38
C MET A 247 14.08 14.61 -8.42
N ALA A 248 14.95 13.95 -9.19
CA ALA A 248 15.80 14.59 -10.19
C ALA A 248 15.01 15.04 -11.42
N SER A 249 14.45 14.12 -12.20
CA SER A 249 13.81 14.38 -13.51
C SER A 249 12.31 14.12 -13.55
N GLY A 250 11.74 13.55 -12.48
CA GLY A 250 10.34 13.15 -12.43
C GLY A 250 10.10 11.76 -13.03
N ASP A 251 8.98 11.15 -12.66
CA ASP A 251 8.52 9.90 -13.26
C ASP A 251 7.04 10.02 -13.61
N ASN A 252 6.69 9.90 -14.89
CA ASN A 252 5.31 9.92 -15.33
C ASN A 252 4.61 8.56 -15.18
N ASN A 253 5.26 7.54 -14.59
CA ASN A 253 4.76 6.19 -14.40
C ASN A 253 4.23 5.56 -15.69
N ARG A 254 4.83 5.93 -16.84
CA ARG A 254 4.39 5.54 -18.19
C ARG A 254 2.97 5.98 -18.55
N ILE A 255 2.37 6.91 -17.79
CA ILE A 255 1.09 7.53 -18.14
C ILE A 255 1.34 8.42 -19.37
N PRO A 256 0.75 8.11 -20.53
CA PRO A 256 0.93 8.91 -21.73
C PRO A 256 0.48 10.36 -21.49
N LEU A 257 1.08 11.30 -22.22
CA LEU A 257 0.73 12.74 -22.21
C LEU A 257 1.11 13.52 -20.94
N ILE A 258 1.61 12.87 -19.89
CA ILE A 258 2.18 13.55 -18.71
C ILE A 258 3.69 13.76 -18.90
N SER A 259 4.12 15.02 -18.84
CA SER A 259 5.53 15.39 -18.83
C SER A 259 6.19 15.01 -17.49
N PRO A 260 7.32 14.28 -17.47
CA PRO A 260 8.07 13.97 -16.24
C PRO A 260 8.43 15.24 -15.44
N LEU A 261 8.89 16.30 -16.11
CA LEU A 261 9.26 17.54 -15.44
C LEU A 261 8.05 18.28 -14.83
N THR A 262 6.87 18.14 -15.44
CA THR A 262 5.63 18.71 -14.91
C THR A 262 5.21 17.96 -13.65
N ILE A 263 5.09 16.64 -13.70
CA ILE A 263 4.67 15.82 -12.55
C ILE A 263 5.70 15.86 -11.40
N ARG A 264 6.99 16.04 -11.71
CA ARG A 264 8.06 16.25 -10.72
C ARG A 264 7.74 17.36 -9.71
N THR A 265 7.02 18.40 -10.15
CA THR A 265 6.69 19.54 -9.27
C THR A 265 5.74 19.14 -8.14
N GLN A 266 4.86 18.16 -8.35
CA GLN A 266 4.07 17.55 -7.27
C GLN A 266 4.89 16.50 -6.53
N GLN A 267 5.61 15.62 -7.23
CA GLN A 267 6.32 14.49 -6.63
C GLN A 267 7.37 14.92 -5.61
N ARG A 268 8.06 16.04 -5.87
CA ARG A 268 9.01 16.67 -4.94
C ARG A 268 8.36 17.11 -3.63
N THR A 269 7.10 17.52 -3.68
CA THR A 269 6.41 18.06 -2.50
C THR A 269 5.91 16.97 -1.56
N ALA A 270 5.73 15.74 -2.05
CA ALA A 270 5.39 14.59 -1.23
C ALA A 270 6.59 14.19 -0.37
N VAL A 271 6.47 14.38 0.95
CA VAL A 271 7.49 14.05 1.96
C VAL A 271 7.83 12.56 1.93
N SER A 272 6.84 11.72 1.64
CA SER A 272 7.02 10.28 1.48
C SER A 272 8.09 9.91 0.45
N THR A 273 8.24 10.69 -0.63
CA THR A 273 9.28 10.44 -1.64
C THR A 273 10.69 10.56 -1.06
N ALA A 274 10.97 11.61 -0.28
CA ALA A 274 12.27 11.80 0.37
C ALA A 274 12.49 10.77 1.51
N TRP A 275 11.43 10.40 2.20
CA TRP A 275 11.48 9.38 3.24
C TRP A 275 11.93 8.01 2.68
N LEU A 276 11.47 7.64 1.49
CA LEU A 276 11.80 6.38 0.84
C LEU A 276 13.13 6.38 0.05
N PHE A 277 13.98 7.39 0.24
CA PHE A 277 15.35 7.35 -0.29
C PHE A 277 16.11 6.13 0.26
N PRO A 278 17.02 5.54 -0.54
CA PRO A 278 17.90 4.45 -0.11
C PRO A 278 18.60 4.74 1.22
N TYR A 279 18.55 3.78 2.14
CA TYR A 279 19.12 3.93 3.48
C TYR A 279 20.55 3.35 3.56
N ALA A 280 21.44 4.11 4.19
CA ALA A 280 22.88 3.79 4.27
C ALA A 280 23.19 2.49 5.04
N HIS A 281 22.30 2.01 5.92
CA HIS A 281 22.48 0.72 6.62
C HIS A 281 22.30 -0.52 5.72
N THR A 282 21.86 -0.35 4.47
CA THR A 282 21.63 -1.44 3.50
C THR A 282 22.35 -1.20 2.18
N TRP A 283 22.32 0.04 1.71
CA TRP A 283 22.86 0.41 0.42
C TRP A 283 24.35 0.73 0.52
N PRO A 284 25.20 0.22 -0.40
CA PRO A 284 26.63 0.46 -0.35
C PRO A 284 26.97 1.96 -0.39
N HIS A 285 27.90 2.35 0.47
CA HIS A 285 28.34 3.74 0.58
C HIS A 285 29.19 4.22 -0.59
N ASP A 286 29.79 3.30 -1.34
CA ASP A 286 30.77 3.54 -2.41
C ASP A 286 30.19 3.34 -3.82
N VAL A 287 28.93 2.90 -3.93
CA VAL A 287 28.24 2.71 -5.21
C VAL A 287 27.41 3.95 -5.53
N PRO A 288 27.70 4.68 -6.62
CA PRO A 288 26.88 5.80 -7.05
C PRO A 288 25.47 5.34 -7.41
N LEU A 289 24.47 6.01 -6.86
CA LEU A 289 23.07 5.84 -7.26
C LEU A 289 22.73 6.77 -8.43
N VAL A 290 23.36 7.94 -8.50
CA VAL A 290 23.26 8.88 -9.62
C VAL A 290 24.68 9.28 -10.05
N SER A 291 24.93 9.20 -11.35
CA SER A 291 26.18 9.62 -11.99
C SER A 291 25.90 10.65 -13.08
N THR A 292 26.74 11.66 -13.16
CA THR A 292 26.72 12.74 -14.17
C THR A 292 28.15 12.96 -14.70
N PRO A 293 28.35 13.73 -15.79
CA PRO A 293 29.69 14.10 -16.24
C PRO A 293 30.56 14.81 -15.20
N SER A 294 29.96 15.44 -14.18
CA SER A 294 30.66 16.29 -13.20
C SER A 294 30.55 15.80 -11.76
N ALA A 295 29.70 14.81 -11.45
CA ALA A 295 29.44 14.37 -10.09
C ALA A 295 28.94 12.92 -10.02
N ASN A 296 29.22 12.27 -8.90
CA ASN A 296 28.57 11.04 -8.46
C ASN A 296 27.88 11.32 -7.13
N TYR A 297 26.69 10.75 -6.94
CA TYR A 297 25.92 10.84 -5.70
C TYR A 297 25.66 9.42 -5.18
N THR A 298 26.17 9.16 -3.98
CA THR A 298 25.94 7.95 -3.20
C THR A 298 24.86 8.21 -2.14
N VAL A 299 24.58 7.20 -1.30
CA VAL A 299 23.73 7.37 -0.12
C VAL A 299 24.24 8.40 0.89
N ASN A 300 25.51 8.79 0.82
CA ASN A 300 26.10 9.79 1.71
C ASN A 300 26.02 11.23 1.15
N ASP A 301 25.59 11.38 -0.11
CA ASP A 301 25.66 12.66 -0.84
C ASP A 301 24.30 13.37 -0.97
N TYR A 302 23.29 12.98 -0.18
CA TYR A 302 21.93 13.50 -0.37
C TYR A 302 21.79 15.02 -0.18
N GLU A 303 22.52 15.62 0.76
CA GLU A 303 22.54 17.08 0.91
C GLU A 303 23.01 17.77 -0.39
N ARG A 304 24.11 17.28 -0.97
CA ARG A 304 24.64 17.77 -2.25
C ARG A 304 23.66 17.49 -3.39
N PHE A 305 23.08 16.29 -3.44
CA PHE A 305 22.09 15.93 -4.46
C PHE A 305 20.91 16.90 -4.46
N PHE A 306 20.29 17.16 -3.30
CA PHE A 306 19.15 18.08 -3.18
C PHE A 306 19.50 19.51 -3.55
N LYS A 307 20.70 19.96 -3.21
CA LYS A 307 21.24 21.25 -3.64
C LYS A 307 21.39 21.31 -5.17
N ASP A 308 22.03 20.32 -5.77
CA ASP A 308 22.36 20.29 -7.19
C ASP A 308 21.11 20.12 -8.09
N ILE A 309 20.00 19.58 -7.56
CA ILE A 309 18.70 19.54 -8.26
C ILE A 309 17.81 20.78 -8.03
N GLY A 310 18.28 21.74 -7.24
CA GLY A 310 17.55 22.95 -6.87
C GLY A 310 16.32 22.69 -5.99
N PHE A 311 16.40 21.73 -5.07
CA PHE A 311 15.29 21.37 -4.17
C PHE A 311 15.79 21.06 -2.75
N GLU A 312 16.38 22.06 -2.09
CA GLU A 312 16.93 21.92 -0.74
C GLU A 312 15.89 21.54 0.34
N ASP A 313 14.61 21.85 0.12
CA ASP A 313 13.53 21.41 1.04
C ASP A 313 13.47 19.89 1.14
N GLY A 314 13.83 19.17 0.07
CA GLY A 314 13.89 17.70 0.08
C GLY A 314 14.96 17.17 1.05
N TRP A 315 16.06 17.89 1.25
CA TRP A 315 17.05 17.52 2.27
C TRP A 315 16.51 17.68 3.68
N ALA A 316 15.81 18.79 3.93
CA ALA A 316 15.13 19.01 5.20
C ALA A 316 14.06 17.93 5.48
N MET A 317 13.25 17.58 4.48
CA MET A 317 12.29 16.47 4.57
C MET A 317 12.98 15.13 4.87
N ARG A 318 14.11 14.84 4.22
CA ARG A 318 14.89 13.62 4.49
C ARG A 318 15.39 13.58 5.93
N GLN A 319 15.94 14.69 6.44
CA GLN A 319 16.41 14.79 7.82
C GLN A 319 15.28 14.56 8.83
N ASP A 320 14.07 15.06 8.56
CA ASP A 320 12.92 14.89 9.44
C ASP A 320 12.39 13.45 9.48
N THR A 321 12.59 12.69 8.40
CA THR A 321 11.89 11.41 8.18
C THR A 321 12.79 10.19 8.19
N GLU A 322 14.08 10.32 7.87
CA GLU A 322 15.04 9.22 7.92
C GLU A 322 15.02 8.49 9.27
N PRO A 323 15.08 9.18 10.43
CA PRO A 323 15.16 8.50 11.72
C PRO A 323 13.92 7.67 12.09
N LEU A 324 12.77 7.89 11.44
CA LEU A 324 11.49 7.29 11.85
C LEU A 324 11.51 5.76 11.84
N VAL A 325 12.22 5.16 10.89
CA VAL A 325 12.38 3.70 10.77
C VAL A 325 13.80 3.29 10.37
N HIS A 326 14.80 4.19 10.48
CA HIS A 326 16.19 3.93 10.07
C HIS A 326 16.79 2.67 10.71
N ALA A 327 16.47 2.41 11.99
CA ALA A 327 17.01 1.25 12.69
C ALA A 327 16.45 -0.09 12.18
N LEU A 328 15.35 -0.07 11.41
CA LEU A 328 14.56 -1.25 11.05
C LEU A 328 14.33 -2.19 12.23
N GLN A 329 13.95 -1.62 13.37
CA GLN A 329 13.72 -2.38 14.59
C GLN A 329 12.62 -3.43 14.37
N ALA A 330 12.91 -4.69 14.72
CA ALA A 330 11.95 -5.79 14.57
C ALA A 330 10.57 -5.45 15.16
N PRO A 331 9.46 -5.75 14.46
CA PRO A 331 8.13 -5.35 14.88
C PRO A 331 7.63 -6.10 16.12
N GLY A 332 8.24 -7.21 16.50
CA GLY A 332 7.87 -7.99 17.70
C GLY A 332 6.54 -8.72 17.54
N VAL A 333 6.17 -9.10 16.33
CA VAL A 333 4.97 -9.90 16.00
C VAL A 333 5.34 -10.95 14.96
N PRO A 334 4.53 -12.00 14.74
CA PRO A 334 4.75 -12.90 13.61
C PRO A 334 4.76 -12.14 12.28
N VAL A 335 5.79 -12.32 11.46
CA VAL A 335 5.96 -11.60 10.18
C VAL A 335 5.94 -12.58 9.03
N HIS A 336 5.22 -12.23 7.97
CA HIS A 336 5.24 -12.92 6.67
C HIS A 336 5.66 -11.92 5.59
N CYS A 337 6.90 -12.02 5.13
CA CYS A 337 7.51 -11.07 4.22
C CYS A 337 7.52 -11.63 2.79
N LEU A 338 6.63 -11.12 1.94
CA LEU A 338 6.45 -11.50 0.54
C LEU A 338 7.12 -10.45 -0.35
N TYR A 339 7.99 -10.87 -1.26
CA TYR A 339 8.73 -9.96 -2.14
C TYR A 339 8.92 -10.54 -3.54
N GLY A 340 8.83 -9.70 -4.57
CA GLY A 340 9.09 -10.09 -5.96
C GLY A 340 10.57 -10.15 -6.29
N THR A 341 10.93 -11.03 -7.22
CA THR A 341 12.29 -11.19 -7.79
C THR A 341 12.21 -11.40 -9.29
N GLY A 342 13.33 -11.25 -9.99
CA GLY A 342 13.46 -11.52 -11.43
C GLY A 342 12.84 -10.45 -12.33
N ILE A 343 12.42 -9.31 -11.78
CA ILE A 343 11.94 -8.17 -12.56
C ILE A 343 13.01 -7.07 -12.55
N ALA A 344 13.39 -6.59 -13.74
CA ALA A 344 14.35 -5.51 -13.89
C ALA A 344 13.88 -4.27 -13.11
N THR A 345 14.65 -3.89 -12.09
CA THR A 345 14.28 -2.85 -11.13
C THR A 345 15.35 -1.76 -11.12
N GLU A 346 14.95 -0.50 -11.27
CA GLU A 346 15.89 0.62 -11.34
C GLU A 346 16.77 0.67 -10.09
N GLU A 347 18.09 0.70 -10.26
CA GLU A 347 19.08 0.63 -9.17
C GLU A 347 20.14 1.74 -9.23
N GLY A 348 20.35 2.33 -10.41
CA GLY A 348 21.23 3.49 -10.60
C GLY A 348 20.92 4.26 -11.89
N TYR A 349 21.44 5.49 -11.98
CA TYR A 349 21.11 6.43 -13.05
C TYR A 349 22.34 7.15 -13.59
N TYR A 350 22.47 7.19 -14.91
CA TYR A 350 23.44 8.06 -15.58
C TYR A 350 22.72 9.18 -16.34
N TYR A 351 22.98 10.43 -15.93
CA TYR A 351 22.45 11.62 -16.58
C TYR A 351 23.53 12.28 -17.43
N SER A 352 23.31 12.35 -18.75
CA SER A 352 24.14 13.20 -19.62
C SER A 352 23.88 14.68 -19.37
N MET A 353 22.63 15.06 -19.05
CA MET A 353 22.22 16.43 -18.70
C MET A 353 21.38 16.42 -17.41
N PHE A 354 22.03 16.65 -16.27
CA PHE A 354 21.40 16.64 -14.96
C PHE A 354 20.83 18.01 -14.56
N PRO A 355 19.65 18.12 -13.93
CA PRO A 355 18.68 17.05 -13.60
C PRO A 355 17.47 16.98 -14.55
N ASN A 356 17.44 17.78 -15.62
CA ASN A 356 16.23 18.03 -16.42
C ASN A 356 16.09 17.15 -17.67
N SER A 357 16.91 16.12 -17.84
CA SER A 357 16.72 15.10 -18.90
C SER A 357 16.40 13.75 -18.30
N GLU A 358 15.85 12.82 -19.07
CA GLU A 358 15.76 11.43 -18.61
C GLU A 358 17.16 10.79 -18.52
N PRO A 359 17.40 9.92 -17.52
CA PRO A 359 18.65 9.20 -17.39
C PRO A 359 18.70 7.94 -18.25
N THR A 360 19.91 7.44 -18.48
CA THR A 360 20.09 6.01 -18.75
C THR A 360 19.97 5.26 -17.43
N VAL A 361 19.07 4.28 -17.37
CA VAL A 361 18.78 3.51 -16.16
C VAL A 361 19.64 2.25 -16.12
N VAL A 362 20.26 2.00 -14.98
CA VAL A 362 20.89 0.72 -14.63
C VAL A 362 19.89 -0.05 -13.77
N ASN A 363 19.56 -1.27 -14.19
CA ASN A 363 18.62 -2.13 -13.48
C ASN A 363 19.37 -3.20 -12.67
N GLY A 364 18.89 -3.44 -11.46
CA GLY A 364 19.18 -4.62 -10.66
C GLY A 364 17.97 -5.53 -10.55
N ASP A 365 18.01 -6.42 -9.56
CA ASP A 365 16.92 -7.37 -9.26
C ASP A 365 15.90 -6.77 -8.27
N GLY A 366 14.65 -7.23 -8.37
CA GLY A 366 13.53 -6.79 -7.55
C GLY A 366 12.18 -7.11 -8.19
N ASP A 367 11.17 -6.30 -7.85
CA ASP A 367 9.79 -6.43 -8.33
C ASP A 367 9.39 -5.38 -9.38
N GLY A 368 10.35 -4.63 -9.92
CA GLY A 368 10.14 -3.52 -10.87
C GLY A 368 10.06 -2.15 -10.20
N THR A 369 9.86 -2.09 -8.88
CA THR A 369 9.89 -0.84 -8.09
C THR A 369 10.83 -0.95 -6.91
N VAL A 370 10.69 -2.00 -6.10
CA VAL A 370 11.47 -2.24 -4.89
C VAL A 370 12.66 -3.12 -5.21
N ASN A 371 13.85 -2.58 -4.96
CA ASN A 371 15.10 -3.33 -5.13
C ASN A 371 15.15 -4.51 -4.16
N LEU A 372 15.62 -5.67 -4.62
CA LEU A 372 15.65 -6.89 -3.83
C LEU A 372 16.37 -6.70 -2.48
N ARG A 373 17.49 -5.96 -2.48
CA ARG A 373 18.28 -5.63 -1.28
C ARG A 373 17.45 -4.93 -0.19
N SER A 374 16.45 -4.15 -0.59
CA SER A 374 15.51 -3.45 0.29
C SER A 374 14.46 -4.43 0.80
N ALA A 375 13.81 -5.17 -0.10
CA ALA A 375 12.71 -6.07 0.24
C ALA A 375 13.09 -7.17 1.24
N VAL A 376 14.31 -7.70 1.15
CA VAL A 376 14.75 -8.82 1.99
C VAL A 376 15.21 -8.42 3.39
N GLN A 377 15.18 -7.13 3.78
CA GLN A 377 15.69 -6.70 5.09
C GLN A 377 14.95 -7.36 6.26
N CYS A 378 13.68 -7.73 6.09
CA CYS A 378 12.92 -8.52 7.06
C CYS A 378 13.62 -9.82 7.50
N LYS A 379 14.56 -10.37 6.71
CA LYS A 379 15.34 -11.57 7.09
C LYS A 379 16.12 -11.39 8.40
N ARG A 380 16.54 -10.16 8.71
CA ARG A 380 17.31 -9.85 9.92
C ARG A 380 16.51 -10.09 11.20
N TRP A 381 15.19 -9.88 11.13
CA TRP A 381 14.30 -10.00 12.26
C TRP A 381 14.22 -11.43 12.82
N LYS A 382 14.62 -12.45 12.05
CA LYS A 382 14.79 -13.82 12.57
C LYS A 382 15.72 -13.89 13.79
N ALA A 383 16.69 -12.99 13.89
CA ALA A 383 17.63 -12.94 15.01
C ALA A 383 17.32 -11.82 16.03
N GLU A 384 16.40 -10.91 15.71
CA GLU A 384 16.14 -9.69 16.50
C GLU A 384 14.82 -9.77 17.30
N GLN A 385 13.96 -10.75 17.04
CA GLN A 385 12.72 -10.98 17.77
C GLN A 385 12.47 -12.47 18.06
N LYS A 386 11.56 -12.75 19.00
CA LYS A 386 11.17 -14.11 19.38
C LYS A 386 10.13 -14.71 18.44
N GLN A 387 9.24 -13.86 17.92
CA GLN A 387 8.14 -14.23 17.05
C GLN A 387 8.67 -14.65 15.68
N PRO A 388 8.02 -15.62 15.00
CA PRO A 388 8.53 -16.18 13.75
C PRO A 388 8.54 -15.15 12.62
N VAL A 389 9.50 -15.31 11.72
CA VAL A 389 9.64 -14.48 10.51
C VAL A 389 9.76 -15.39 9.29
N HIS A 390 8.70 -15.39 8.49
CA HIS A 390 8.60 -16.14 7.25
C HIS A 390 8.97 -15.23 6.07
N LEU A 391 9.74 -15.77 5.12
CA LEU A 391 10.07 -15.09 3.88
C LEU A 391 9.52 -15.93 2.74
N LEU A 392 8.84 -15.27 1.80
CA LEU A 392 8.35 -15.90 0.58
C LEU A 392 8.82 -15.06 -0.60
N GLU A 393 9.68 -15.66 -1.41
CA GLU A 393 10.04 -15.11 -2.71
C GLU A 393 8.91 -15.35 -3.71
N LEU A 394 8.63 -14.37 -4.55
CA LEU A 394 7.63 -14.41 -5.62
C LEU A 394 8.31 -14.14 -6.98
N PRO A 395 8.93 -15.15 -7.60
CA PRO A 395 9.64 -14.97 -8.86
C PRO A 395 8.73 -14.47 -9.99
N GLY A 396 9.18 -13.46 -10.72
CA GLY A 396 8.48 -12.85 -11.84
C GLY A 396 7.22 -12.05 -11.45
N ASN A 397 7.03 -11.75 -10.17
CA ASN A 397 5.85 -11.03 -9.68
C ASN A 397 6.15 -9.54 -9.53
N GLU A 398 5.50 -8.72 -10.36
CA GLU A 398 5.69 -7.27 -10.38
C GLU A 398 5.02 -6.58 -9.18
N HIS A 399 5.56 -5.42 -8.79
CA HIS A 399 5.21 -4.66 -7.60
C HIS A 399 3.71 -4.50 -7.34
N VAL A 400 2.92 -4.05 -8.31
CA VAL A 400 1.46 -3.91 -8.15
C VAL A 400 0.75 -5.21 -8.51
N ALA A 401 1.24 -5.93 -9.52
CA ALA A 401 0.68 -7.20 -9.96
C ALA A 401 0.64 -8.26 -8.85
N MET A 402 1.51 -8.16 -7.83
CA MET A 402 1.50 -9.09 -6.70
C MET A 402 0.20 -9.10 -5.92
N LEU A 403 -0.58 -8.01 -5.93
CA LEU A 403 -1.91 -7.95 -5.31
C LEU A 403 -2.97 -8.73 -6.10
N LEU A 404 -2.70 -9.04 -7.37
CA LEU A 404 -3.57 -9.81 -8.26
C LEU A 404 -3.11 -11.27 -8.40
N ASN A 405 -1.89 -11.58 -7.93
CA ASN A 405 -1.23 -12.85 -8.15
C ASN A 405 -1.85 -13.98 -7.31
N TYR A 406 -2.12 -15.12 -7.96
CA TYR A 406 -2.72 -16.29 -7.32
C TYR A 406 -1.90 -16.81 -6.14
N THR A 407 -0.57 -16.88 -6.27
CA THR A 407 0.33 -17.35 -5.21
C THR A 407 0.29 -16.44 -3.99
N THR A 408 0.24 -15.11 -4.19
CA THR A 408 0.07 -14.15 -3.09
C THR A 408 -1.25 -14.37 -2.37
N VAL A 409 -2.35 -14.47 -3.11
CA VAL A 409 -3.69 -14.65 -2.56
C VAL A 409 -3.82 -16.00 -1.83
N ALA A 410 -3.26 -17.07 -2.39
CA ALA A 410 -3.22 -18.39 -1.76
C ALA A 410 -2.42 -18.37 -0.45
N TYR A 411 -1.26 -17.71 -0.43
CA TYR A 411 -0.47 -17.58 0.78
C TYR A 411 -1.20 -16.78 1.88
N ILE A 412 -1.86 -15.68 1.51
CA ILE A 412 -2.70 -14.91 2.44
C ILE A 412 -3.80 -15.82 3.01
N LYS A 413 -4.44 -16.63 2.18
CA LYS A 413 -5.45 -17.59 2.63
C LYS A 413 -4.89 -18.54 3.68
N ASP A 414 -3.70 -19.09 3.45
CA ASP A 414 -3.04 -20.01 4.39
C ASP A 414 -2.72 -19.32 5.72
N VAL A 415 -2.26 -18.06 5.71
CA VAL A 415 -2.02 -17.29 6.94
C VAL A 415 -3.32 -17.05 7.72
N LEU A 416 -4.43 -16.77 7.02
CA LEU A 416 -5.70 -16.42 7.66
C LEU A 416 -6.49 -17.65 8.13
N LEU A 417 -6.43 -18.74 7.38
CA LEU A 417 -7.30 -19.92 7.52
C LEU A 417 -6.53 -21.22 7.78
N ALA A 418 -5.24 -21.14 8.14
CA ALA A 418 -4.50 -22.32 8.60
C ALA A 418 -5.33 -23.07 9.68
N PRO A 419 -5.42 -24.40 9.57
CA PRO A 419 -6.27 -25.24 10.42
C PRO A 419 -5.91 -25.20 11.90
#